data_AF-A0AA97G739-F1
#
_entry.id   AF-A0AA97G739-F1
#
_cell.length_a   1.000
_cell.length_b   1.000
_cell.length_c   1.000
_cell.angle_alpha   90.00
_cell.angle_beta   90.00
_cell.angle_gamma   90.00
#
_symmetry.space_group_name_H-M   'P 1'
#
loop_
_entity.id
_entity.type
_entity.pdbx_description
1 polymer ?
#
loop_
_entity_poly.entity_id
_entity_poly.type
_entity_poly.pdbx_seq_one_letter_code
_entity_poly.pdbx_strand_id
1 'polypeptide(L)'
;MESEHLQQLQQRVSDAEAFETSILRNLEETRHRVGECSEKLTRINGQMALLEASHEADEELAKKMDVLKSERDDAEAAYREQTAQESRLKKMGLDAISHLKVARNELKIAQLKSGS
;
A
#
# COMPACT_ATOMS: atom_id res chain seq x y z
N MET A 1 30.99 -20.63 -19.42
CA MET A 1 29.66 -21.24 -19.24
C MET A 1 29.20 -21.28 -17.77
N GLU A 2 29.85 -22.01 -16.85
CA GLU A 2 29.39 -22.04 -15.43
C GLU A 2 29.50 -20.69 -14.69
N SER A 3 30.58 -19.94 -14.92
CA SER A 3 30.77 -18.60 -14.36
C SER A 3 29.72 -17.58 -14.87
N GLU A 4 29.29 -17.68 -16.12
CA GLU A 4 28.26 -16.80 -16.70
C GLU A 4 26.89 -17.12 -16.11
N HIS A 5 26.59 -18.41 -15.92
CA HIS A 5 25.34 -18.84 -15.28
C HIS A 5 25.23 -18.37 -13.82
N LEU A 6 26.33 -18.48 -13.06
CA LEU A 6 26.42 -17.94 -11.70
C LEU A 6 26.20 -16.43 -11.65
N GLN A 7 26.81 -15.68 -12.57
CA GLN A 7 26.66 -14.23 -12.65
C GLN A 7 25.22 -13.83 -13.01
N GLN A 8 24.55 -14.57 -13.90
CA GLN A 8 23.14 -14.36 -14.21
C GLN A 8 22.22 -14.60 -13.00
N LEU A 9 22.49 -15.66 -12.22
CA LEU A 9 21.73 -15.94 -11.00
C LEU A 9 21.95 -14.87 -9.93
N GLN A 10 23.18 -14.37 -9.77
CA GLN A 10 23.48 -13.25 -8.88
C GLN A 10 22.73 -11.98 -9.28
N GLN A 11 22.73 -11.65 -10.58
CA GLN A 11 21.96 -10.51 -11.08
C GLN A 11 20.47 -10.67 -10.80
N ARG A 12 19.90 -11.86 -11.06
CA ARG A 12 18.48 -12.14 -10.81
C ARG A 12 18.11 -11.99 -9.34
N VAL A 13 18.97 -12.41 -8.42
CA VAL A 13 18.77 -12.21 -6.97
C VAL A 13 18.79 -10.72 -6.65
N SER A 14 19.78 -9.97 -7.17
CA SER A 14 19.88 -8.53 -6.92
C SER A 14 18.67 -7.76 -7.45
N ASP A 15 18.17 -8.10 -8.65
CA ASP A 15 16.99 -7.49 -9.24
C ASP A 15 15.73 -7.82 -8.40
N ALA A 16 15.61 -9.05 -7.91
CA ALA A 16 14.50 -9.46 -7.05
C ALA A 16 14.52 -8.75 -5.68
N GLU A 17 15.70 -8.52 -5.08
CA GLU A 17 15.86 -7.76 -3.84
C GLU A 17 15.49 -6.28 -4.02
N ALA A 18 15.92 -5.68 -5.13
CA ALA A 18 15.56 -4.31 -5.47
C ALA A 18 14.03 -4.16 -5.67
N PHE A 19 13.41 -5.14 -6.34
CA PHE A 19 11.97 -5.18 -6.54
C PHE A 19 11.19 -5.34 -5.23
N GLU A 20 11.61 -6.26 -4.35
CA GLU A 20 11.01 -6.43 -3.02
C GLU A 20 11.08 -5.13 -2.21
N THR A 21 12.26 -4.50 -2.18
CA THR A 21 12.49 -3.23 -1.48
C THR A 21 11.56 -2.12 -2.00
N SER A 22 11.39 -2.05 -3.32
CA SER A 22 10.46 -1.10 -3.94
C SER A 22 9.00 -1.34 -3.54
N ILE A 23 8.55 -2.59 -3.49
CA ILE A 23 7.19 -2.93 -3.05
C ILE A 23 6.98 -2.53 -1.59
N LEU A 24 7.95 -2.84 -0.72
CA LEU A 24 7.86 -2.51 0.71
C LEU A 24 7.75 -1.01 0.93
N ARG A 25 8.55 -0.20 0.20
CA ARG A 25 8.45 1.26 0.26
C ARG A 25 7.08 1.76 -0.21
N ASN A 26 6.58 1.26 -1.34
CA ASN A 26 5.27 1.64 -1.85
C ASN A 26 4.14 1.24 -0.90
N LEU A 27 4.27 0.10 -0.21
CA LEU A 27 3.32 -0.35 0.80
C LEU A 27 3.29 0.57 2.01
N GLU A 28 4.45 1.01 2.48
CA GLU A 28 4.57 1.99 3.57
C GLU A 28 3.95 3.34 3.20
N GLU A 29 4.27 3.87 2.02
CA GLU A 29 3.67 5.10 1.49
C GLU A 29 2.14 4.98 1.38
N THR A 30 1.64 3.85 0.90
CA THR A 30 0.19 3.61 0.77
C THR A 30 -0.49 3.49 2.13
N ARG A 31 0.15 2.84 3.11
CA ARG A 31 -0.36 2.77 4.50
C ARG A 31 -0.49 4.13 5.13
N HIS A 32 0.49 5.01 4.91
CA HIS A 32 0.42 6.39 5.37
C HIS A 32 -0.82 7.10 4.79
N ARG A 33 -1.03 7.00 3.47
CA ARG A 33 -2.21 7.58 2.79
C ARG A 33 -3.54 7.02 3.30
N VAL A 34 -3.62 5.71 3.55
CA VAL A 34 -4.80 5.09 4.17
C VAL A 34 -5.07 5.70 5.54
N GLY A 35 -4.02 5.91 6.34
CA GLY A 35 -4.10 6.60 7.63
C GLY A 35 -4.65 8.02 7.50
N GLU A 36 -4.09 8.82 6.60
CA GLU A 36 -4.55 10.20 6.33
C GLU A 36 -6.03 10.24 5.89
N CYS A 37 -6.45 9.32 5.01
CA CYS A 37 -7.85 9.22 4.60
C CYS A 37 -8.78 8.84 5.78
N SER A 38 -8.34 7.92 6.64
CA SER A 38 -9.10 7.51 7.83
C SER A 38 -9.26 8.66 8.83
N GLU A 39 -8.19 9.43 9.07
CA GLU A 39 -8.23 10.62 9.92
C GLU A 39 -9.15 11.70 9.34
N LYS A 40 -9.10 11.91 8.02
CA LYS A 40 -10.00 12.84 7.32
C LYS A 40 -11.46 12.44 7.50
N LEU A 41 -11.80 11.17 7.30
CA LEU A 41 -13.15 10.65 7.50
C LEU A 41 -13.62 10.83 8.95
N THR A 42 -12.74 10.54 9.91
CA THR A 42 -13.04 10.72 11.34
C THR A 42 -13.35 12.19 11.65
N ARG A 43 -12.57 13.12 11.09
CA ARG A 43 -12.79 14.56 11.25
C ARG A 43 -14.12 15.00 10.66
N ILE A 44 -14.44 14.59 9.44
CA ILE A 44 -15.70 14.95 8.76
C ILE A 44 -16.90 14.41 9.55
N ASN A 45 -16.85 13.16 9.97
CA ASN A 45 -17.91 12.56 10.79
C ASN A 45 -18.08 13.31 12.13
N GLY A 46 -16.98 13.76 12.74
CA GLY A 46 -17.03 14.62 13.94
C GLY A 46 -17.68 15.98 13.67
N GLN A 47 -17.36 16.62 12.54
CA GLN A 47 -17.99 17.88 12.13
C GLN A 47 -19.49 17.70 11.86
N MET A 48 -19.90 16.61 11.21
CA MET A 48 -21.30 16.29 10.99
C MET A 48 -22.05 16.11 12.32
N ALA A 49 -21.49 15.36 13.27
CA ALA A 49 -22.11 15.14 14.58
C ALA A 49 -22.24 16.45 15.39
N LEU A 50 -21.24 17.33 15.34
CA LEU A 50 -21.30 18.65 15.97
C LEU A 50 -22.36 19.54 15.33
N LEU A 51 -22.48 19.48 14.00
CA LEU A 51 -23.47 20.23 13.25
C LEU A 51 -24.89 19.73 13.57
N GLU A 52 -25.11 18.42 13.62
CA GLU A 52 -26.40 17.81 14.04
C GLU A 52 -26.83 18.20 15.45
N ALA A 53 -25.87 18.45 16.36
CA ALA A 53 -26.14 18.91 17.71
C ALA A 53 -26.29 20.45 17.84
N SER A 54 -26.09 21.19 16.77
CA SER A 54 -26.14 22.66 16.78
C SER A 54 -27.58 23.18 16.77
N HIS A 55 -27.77 24.40 17.28
CA HIS A 55 -29.06 25.11 17.24
C HIS A 55 -29.13 26.08 16.04
N GLU A 56 -28.47 25.73 14.95
CA GLU A 56 -28.48 26.54 13.72
C GLU A 56 -29.87 26.49 13.06
N ALA A 57 -30.18 27.51 12.24
CA ALA A 57 -31.41 27.52 11.46
C ALA A 57 -31.42 26.38 10.44
N ASP A 58 -32.56 25.71 10.28
CA ASP A 58 -32.70 24.48 9.49
C ASP A 58 -32.14 24.58 8.06
N GLU A 59 -32.28 25.73 7.39
CA GLU A 59 -31.80 25.90 6.01
C GLU A 59 -30.27 26.03 5.92
N GLU A 60 -29.64 26.74 6.86
CA GLU A 60 -28.17 26.87 6.89
C GLU A 60 -27.50 25.60 7.40
N LEU A 61 -28.16 24.93 8.34
CA LEU A 61 -27.79 23.60 8.81
C LEU A 61 -27.79 22.58 7.65
N ALA A 62 -28.86 22.57 6.86
CA ALA A 62 -29.00 21.67 5.71
C ALA A 62 -27.90 21.89 4.67
N LYS A 63 -27.61 23.15 4.30
CA LYS A 63 -26.53 23.47 3.35
C LYS A 63 -25.17 22.98 3.83
N LYS A 64 -24.81 23.26 5.08
CA LYS A 64 -23.53 22.81 5.67
C LYS A 64 -23.46 21.28 5.74
N MET A 65 -24.57 20.63 6.07
CA MET A 65 -24.66 19.18 6.14
C MET A 65 -24.47 18.53 4.76
N ASP A 66 -25.05 19.11 3.71
CA ASP A 66 -24.91 18.60 2.34
C ASP A 66 -23.47 18.72 1.83
N VAL A 67 -22.77 19.81 2.16
CA VAL A 67 -21.34 19.97 1.85
C VAL A 67 -20.52 18.88 2.56
N LEU A 68 -20.73 18.69 3.87
CA LEU A 68 -20.00 17.68 4.64
C LEU A 68 -20.27 16.25 4.14
N LYS A 69 -21.51 15.95 3.72
CA LYS A 69 -21.84 14.65 3.11
C LYS A 69 -21.07 14.43 1.80
N SER A 70 -21.02 15.43 0.92
CA SER A 70 -20.23 15.34 -0.31
C SER A 70 -18.75 15.11 -0.01
N GLU A 71 -18.18 15.88 0.93
CA GLU A 71 -16.78 15.70 1.33
C GLU A 71 -16.50 14.33 1.96
N ARG A 72 -17.47 13.80 2.72
CA ARG A 72 -17.39 12.46 3.32
C ARG A 72 -17.38 11.39 2.23
N ASP A 73 -18.27 11.48 1.26
CA ASP A 73 -18.38 10.50 0.18
C ASP A 73 -17.12 10.49 -0.69
N ASP A 74 -16.54 11.66 -0.98
CA ASP A 74 -15.24 11.77 -1.67
C ASP A 74 -14.10 11.16 -0.84
N ALA A 75 -14.05 11.45 0.46
CA ALA A 75 -13.05 10.89 1.37
C ALA A 75 -13.20 9.36 1.52
N GLU A 76 -14.42 8.85 1.51
CA GLU A 76 -14.70 7.42 1.58
C GLU A 76 -14.29 6.70 0.29
N ALA A 77 -14.56 7.30 -0.87
CA ALA A 77 -14.09 6.79 -2.15
C ALA A 77 -12.56 6.68 -2.18
N ALA A 78 -11.86 7.74 -1.75
CA ALA A 78 -10.40 7.74 -1.65
C ALA A 78 -9.88 6.69 -0.66
N TYR A 79 -10.48 6.57 0.53
CA TYR A 79 -10.10 5.56 1.52
C TYR A 79 -10.25 4.13 0.97
N ARG A 80 -11.36 3.85 0.29
CA ARG A 80 -11.60 2.54 -0.33
C ARG A 80 -10.57 2.24 -1.42
N GLU A 81 -10.25 3.21 -2.26
CA GLU A 81 -9.22 3.07 -3.30
C GLU A 81 -7.84 2.78 -2.71
N GLN A 82 -7.40 3.58 -1.73
CA GLN A 82 -6.10 3.39 -1.09
C GLN A 82 -6.03 2.04 -0.36
N THR A 83 -7.10 1.61 0.30
CA THR A 83 -7.18 0.29 0.96
C THR A 83 -7.08 -0.85 -0.06
N ALA A 84 -7.75 -0.72 -1.21
CA ALA A 84 -7.65 -1.70 -2.29
C ALA A 84 -6.22 -1.76 -2.86
N GLN A 85 -5.55 -0.62 -3.02
CA GLN A 85 -4.16 -0.54 -3.45
C GLN A 85 -3.21 -1.17 -2.42
N GLU A 86 -3.42 -0.91 -1.12
CA GLU A 86 -2.64 -1.53 -0.05
C GLU A 86 -2.74 -3.06 -0.09
N SER A 87 -3.96 -3.58 -0.30
CA SER A 87 -4.20 -5.02 -0.43
C SER A 87 -3.46 -5.64 -1.62
N ARG A 88 -3.46 -4.96 -2.78
CA ARG A 88 -2.71 -5.39 -3.96
C ARG A 88 -1.21 -5.40 -3.70
N LEU A 89 -0.66 -4.36 -3.08
CA LEU A 89 0.76 -4.27 -2.73
C LEU A 89 1.17 -5.33 -1.72
N LYS A 90 0.32 -5.64 -0.71
CA LYS A 90 0.55 -6.76 0.22
C LYS A 90 0.69 -8.08 -0.53
N LYS A 91 -0.21 -8.35 -1.48
CA LYS A 91 -0.15 -9.57 -2.30
C LYS A 91 1.12 -9.62 -3.14
N MET A 92 1.43 -8.55 -3.85
CA MET A 92 2.66 -8.45 -4.65
C MET A 92 3.92 -8.62 -3.80
N GLY A 93 3.92 -8.11 -2.56
CA GLY A 93 5.03 -8.27 -1.62
C GLY A 93 5.24 -9.74 -1.22
N LEU A 94 4.16 -10.47 -0.93
CA LEU A 94 4.24 -11.91 -0.64
C LEU A 94 4.77 -12.70 -1.83
N ASP A 95 4.31 -12.37 -3.04
CA ASP A 95 4.79 -13.01 -4.27
C ASP A 95 6.28 -12.71 -4.50
N ALA A 96 6.71 -11.44 -4.32
CA ALA A 96 8.11 -11.03 -4.44
C ALA A 96 9.03 -11.76 -3.45
N ILE A 97 8.62 -11.87 -2.17
CA ILE A 97 9.36 -12.63 -1.15
C ILE A 97 9.54 -14.09 -1.57
N SER A 98 8.47 -14.70 -2.10
CA SER A 98 8.51 -16.08 -2.59
C SER A 98 9.51 -16.23 -3.76
N HIS A 99 9.45 -15.34 -4.74
CA HIS A 99 10.36 -15.33 -5.89
C HIS A 99 11.82 -15.13 -5.47
N LEU A 100 12.09 -14.20 -4.55
CA LEU A 100 13.42 -13.96 -4.02
C LEU A 100 13.98 -15.19 -3.31
N LYS A 101 13.15 -15.87 -2.51
CA LYS A 101 13.54 -17.11 -1.82
C LYS A 101 13.94 -18.20 -2.82
N VAL A 102 13.18 -18.35 -3.90
CA VAL A 102 13.51 -19.32 -4.98
C VAL A 102 14.83 -18.94 -5.66
N ALA A 103 15.00 -17.67 -6.05
CA ALA A 103 16.23 -17.19 -6.68
C ALA A 103 17.47 -17.39 -5.80
N ARG A 104 17.38 -17.09 -4.50
CA ARG A 104 18.47 -17.32 -3.53
C ARG A 104 18.82 -18.81 -3.39
N ASN A 105 17.81 -19.68 -3.39
CA ASN A 105 18.05 -21.12 -3.33
C ASN A 105 18.75 -21.65 -4.59
N GLU A 106 18.32 -21.22 -5.77
CA GLU A 106 18.97 -21.57 -7.03
C GLU A 106 20.42 -21.12 -7.09
N LEU A 107 20.69 -19.87 -6.69
CA LEU A 107 22.05 -19.34 -6.60
C LEU A 107 22.92 -20.17 -5.64
N LYS A 108 22.40 -20.50 -4.44
CA LYS A 108 23.12 -21.32 -3.46
C LYS A 108 23.45 -22.70 -4.00
N ILE A 109 22.52 -23.35 -4.70
CA ILE A 109 22.76 -24.67 -5.31
C ILE A 109 23.84 -24.57 -6.40
N ALA A 110 23.80 -23.54 -7.24
CA ALA A 110 24.81 -23.32 -8.27
C ALA A 110 26.21 -23.10 -7.66
N GLN A 111 26.30 -22.30 -6.60
CA GLN A 111 27.55 -22.05 -5.87
C GLN A 111 28.15 -23.33 -5.27
N LEU A 112 27.31 -24.18 -4.66
CA LEU A 112 27.76 -25.46 -4.09
C LEU A 112 28.27 -26.41 -5.17
N LYS A 113 27.63 -26.44 -6.34
CA LYS A 113 28.05 -27.26 -7.49
C LYS A 113 29.35 -26.77 -8.11
N SER A 114 29.60 -25.46 -8.17
CA SER A 114 30.84 -24.89 -8.69
C SER A 114 32.05 -25.01 -7.76
N GLY A 115 31.81 -25.29 -6.47
CA GLY A 115 32.86 -25.46 -5.45
C GLY A 115 33.19 -26.92 -5.12
N SER A 116 32.55 -27.88 -5.79
CA SER A 116 32.82 -29.33 -5.70
C SER A 116 33.58 -29.79 -6.94
#